data_AF-A0A3D9CE50-F1
#
_entry.id   AF-A0A3D9CE50-F1
#
_cell.length_a   1.000
_cell.length_b   1.000
_cell.length_c   1.000
_cell.angle_alpha   90.00
_cell.angle_beta   90.00
_cell.angle_gamma   90.00
#
_symmetry.space_group_name_H-M   'P 1'
#
loop_
_entity.id
_entity.type
_entity.pdbx_description
1 polymer ?
#
loop_
_entity_poly.entity_id
_entity_poly.type
_entity_poly.pdbx_seq_one_letter_code
_entity_poly.pdbx_strand_id
1 'polypeptide(L)'
;MKKILLFSSLLVSIVAFGQIGVNTKDPKAMLDIKGTNYDPDGTSNDNGKATLRVDGSSNHSLDIGTLSKSPFGSYIQSLDKSSNKGLPLVLNSNGGSIGIGTTSPRGALDINRGTTNTMGLVLPTNQNSSNIINPQGGSVAIGTIIYDTTSDCIKVFKSTGWSQCLCTTP
;
A
#
# COMPACT_ATOMS: atom_id res chain seq x y z
N MET A 1 -21.76 -51.89 43.21
CA MET A 1 -22.39 -51.08 42.15
C MET A 1 -22.46 -49.62 42.59
N LYS A 2 -21.64 -48.74 42.00
CA LYS A 2 -21.94 -47.31 41.73
C LYS A 2 -20.78 -46.71 40.92
N LYS A 3 -20.82 -47.07 39.63
CA LYS A 3 -20.50 -46.27 38.44
C LYS A 3 -19.23 -45.38 38.50
N ILE A 4 -18.14 -45.98 38.03
CA ILE A 4 -17.21 -45.40 37.03
C ILE A 4 -17.99 -44.59 35.98
N LEU A 5 -17.45 -43.43 35.56
CA LEU A 5 -17.76 -42.56 34.39
C LEU A 5 -17.79 -41.08 34.88
N LEU A 6 -16.99 -40.10 34.46
CA LEU A 6 -16.00 -39.92 33.40
C LEU A 6 -15.04 -38.83 33.88
N PHE A 7 -13.76 -39.13 34.08
CA PHE A 7 -12.69 -38.14 34.20
C PHE A 7 -12.11 -37.82 32.81
N SER A 8 -12.97 -37.70 31.78
CA SER A 8 -12.56 -37.55 30.37
C SER A 8 -12.65 -36.14 29.81
N SER A 9 -12.92 -35.11 30.61
CA SER A 9 -12.94 -33.73 30.09
C SER A 9 -11.54 -33.11 29.94
N LEU A 10 -10.47 -33.80 30.34
CA LEU A 10 -9.10 -33.26 30.31
C LEU A 10 -8.21 -33.76 29.17
N LEU A 11 -8.76 -34.49 28.18
CA LEU A 11 -7.98 -34.88 27.00
C LEU A 11 -8.81 -34.81 25.72
N VAL A 12 -9.46 -33.67 25.49
CA VAL A 12 -9.84 -33.35 24.11
C VAL A 12 -8.64 -32.67 23.48
N SER A 13 -7.80 -33.47 22.84
CA SER A 13 -6.87 -33.00 21.81
C SER A 13 -7.70 -32.50 20.64
N ILE A 14 -8.37 -31.35 20.78
CA ILE A 14 -9.04 -30.71 19.66
C ILE A 14 -7.91 -30.11 18.84
N VAL A 15 -7.53 -30.78 17.76
CA VAL A 15 -7.03 -30.09 16.57
C VAL A 15 -8.22 -29.28 16.02
N ALA A 16 -8.60 -28.23 16.75
CA ALA A 16 -9.52 -27.22 16.26
C ALA A 16 -8.67 -26.32 15.38
N PHE A 17 -8.80 -26.46 14.07
CA PHE A 17 -8.46 -25.37 13.17
C PHE A 17 -9.51 -24.25 13.37
N GLY A 18 -9.47 -23.63 14.56
CA GLY A 18 -10.30 -22.48 14.90
C GLY A 18 -9.71 -21.25 14.21
N GLN A 19 -10.53 -20.54 13.46
CA GLN A 19 -10.17 -19.21 12.98
C GLN A 19 -9.89 -18.30 14.18
N ILE A 20 -8.84 -17.49 14.10
CA ILE A 20 -8.47 -16.52 15.13
C ILE A 20 -9.13 -15.19 14.76
N GLY A 21 -10.15 -14.81 15.53
CA GLY A 21 -10.75 -13.48 15.46
C GLY A 21 -10.12 -12.54 16.46
N VAL A 22 -9.69 -11.36 16.01
CA VAL A 22 -9.36 -10.24 16.89
C VAL A 22 -10.37 -9.13 16.64
N ASN A 23 -11.11 -8.75 17.68
CA ASN A 23 -12.20 -7.75 17.61
C ASN A 23 -13.35 -8.13 16.65
N THR A 24 -13.53 -9.42 16.38
CA THR A 24 -14.67 -9.96 15.63
C THR A 24 -15.11 -11.29 16.23
N LYS A 25 -16.43 -11.48 16.37
CA LYS A 25 -17.03 -12.73 16.86
C LYS A 25 -17.30 -13.75 15.75
N ASP A 26 -17.28 -13.32 14.48
CA ASP A 26 -17.59 -14.12 13.31
C ASP A 26 -16.45 -14.04 12.25
N PRO A 27 -15.25 -14.58 12.53
CA PRO A 27 -14.11 -14.53 11.61
C PRO A 27 -14.46 -15.04 10.20
N LYS A 28 -13.99 -14.34 9.16
CA LYS A 28 -14.17 -14.73 7.74
C LYS A 28 -12.90 -15.28 7.08
N ALA A 29 -11.77 -15.21 7.78
CA ALA A 29 -10.47 -15.76 7.36
C ALA A 29 -9.83 -16.52 8.52
N MET A 30 -8.71 -17.23 8.25
CA MET A 30 -7.97 -17.96 9.30
C MET A 30 -7.47 -17.04 10.43
N LEU A 31 -7.07 -15.83 10.07
CA LEU A 31 -6.85 -14.72 10.99
C LEU A 31 -7.69 -13.55 10.48
N ASP A 32 -8.68 -13.14 11.26
CA ASP A 32 -9.57 -12.02 10.94
C ASP A 32 -9.42 -10.94 12.02
N ILE A 33 -8.74 -9.86 11.67
CA ILE A 33 -8.53 -8.70 12.55
C ILE A 33 -9.43 -7.60 12.06
N LYS A 34 -10.43 -7.22 12.87
CA LYS A 34 -11.37 -6.16 12.52
C LYS A 34 -10.99 -4.85 13.19
N GLY A 35 -10.51 -3.89 12.41
CA GLY A 35 -10.26 -2.53 12.86
C GLY A 35 -11.47 -1.60 12.67
N THR A 36 -11.29 -0.34 13.07
CA THR A 36 -12.20 0.75 12.75
C THR A 36 -11.74 1.42 11.46
N ASN A 37 -12.67 1.70 10.55
CA ASN A 37 -12.36 2.49 9.36
C ASN A 37 -11.85 3.87 9.76
N TYR A 38 -10.71 4.28 9.20
CA TYR A 38 -10.07 5.55 9.53
C TYR A 38 -9.22 6.01 8.35
N ASP A 39 -9.34 7.29 7.99
CA ASP A 39 -8.51 7.92 6.96
C ASP A 39 -7.29 8.56 7.64
N PRO A 40 -6.07 8.03 7.44
CA PRO A 40 -4.86 8.68 7.96
C PRO A 40 -4.75 10.09 7.41
N ASP A 41 -4.69 11.08 8.29
CA ASP A 41 -4.68 12.51 7.92
C ASP A 41 -3.32 13.18 8.19
N GLY A 42 -2.34 12.42 8.67
CA GLY A 42 -1.01 12.92 8.95
C GLY A 42 -0.89 13.60 10.32
N THR A 43 -1.89 13.46 11.20
CA THR A 43 -1.97 14.11 12.51
C THR A 43 -1.76 13.14 13.66
N SER A 44 -1.54 13.65 14.88
CA SER A 44 -1.37 12.82 16.09
C SER A 44 -2.54 11.87 16.40
N ASN A 45 -3.67 12.03 15.72
CA ASN A 45 -4.84 11.18 15.86
C ASN A 45 -4.71 9.83 15.12
N ASP A 46 -3.74 9.71 14.20
CA ASP A 46 -3.50 8.49 13.41
C ASP A 46 -2.97 7.34 14.27
N ASN A 47 -2.36 7.67 15.42
CA ASN A 47 -1.73 6.67 16.27
C ASN A 47 -2.75 5.69 16.86
N GLY A 48 -2.55 4.39 16.61
CA GLY A 48 -3.41 3.31 17.10
C GLY A 48 -4.71 3.12 16.31
N LYS A 49 -4.84 3.72 15.11
CA LYS A 49 -6.01 3.54 14.23
C LYS A 49 -5.81 2.48 13.16
N ALA A 50 -4.59 2.03 12.93
CA ALA A 50 -4.31 0.90 12.05
C ALA A 50 -5.00 -0.36 12.57
N THR A 51 -5.50 -1.19 11.63
CA THR A 51 -6.03 -2.51 11.98
C THR A 51 -4.90 -3.47 12.38
N LEU A 52 -3.77 -3.38 11.66
CA LEU A 52 -2.55 -4.11 11.95
C LEU A 52 -1.36 -3.15 11.83
N ARG A 53 -0.42 -3.24 12.78
CA ARG A 53 0.82 -2.46 12.78
C ARG A 53 2.04 -3.38 12.95
N VAL A 54 3.06 -3.16 12.14
CA VAL A 54 4.43 -3.65 12.39
C VAL A 54 5.25 -2.50 12.93
N ASP A 55 5.79 -2.67 14.13
CA ASP A 55 6.46 -1.60 14.86
C ASP A 55 7.98 -1.72 14.81
N GLY A 56 8.66 -0.61 14.51
CA GLY A 56 10.12 -0.48 14.57
C GLY A 56 10.60 0.03 15.93
N SER A 57 11.88 -0.21 16.24
CA SER A 57 12.51 0.30 17.46
C SER A 57 12.75 1.82 17.45
N SER A 58 12.60 2.47 16.30
CA SER A 58 12.62 3.92 16.13
C SER A 58 11.19 4.48 16.04
N ASN A 59 11.03 5.71 15.53
CA ASN A 59 9.72 6.27 15.25
C ASN A 59 9.06 5.72 13.98
N HIS A 60 9.51 4.61 13.40
CA HIS A 60 8.92 4.07 12.17
C HIS A 60 7.92 2.94 12.44
N SER A 61 6.80 2.94 11.74
CA SER A 61 5.88 1.79 11.66
C SER A 61 5.38 1.54 10.24
N LEU A 62 4.85 0.34 10.02
CA LEU A 62 4.04 -0.01 8.86
C LEU A 62 2.62 -0.31 9.34
N ASP A 63 1.67 0.46 8.83
CA ASP A 63 0.26 0.39 9.19
C ASP A 63 -0.56 -0.16 8.03
N ILE A 64 -1.47 -1.07 8.35
CA ILE A 64 -2.45 -1.66 7.43
C ILE A 64 -3.83 -1.45 8.03
N GLY A 65 -4.76 -0.93 7.23
CA GLY A 65 -6.11 -0.63 7.71
C GLY A 65 -7.12 -0.37 6.61
N THR A 66 -8.33 0.01 7.02
CA THR A 66 -9.45 0.35 6.15
C THR A 66 -9.76 1.84 6.21
N LEU A 67 -10.16 2.40 5.07
CA LEU A 67 -10.48 3.83 4.95
C LEU A 67 -11.96 4.07 5.28
N SER A 68 -12.27 5.25 5.84
CA SER A 68 -13.65 5.65 6.15
C SER A 68 -14.33 6.38 5.00
N LYS A 69 -13.57 6.98 4.09
CA LYS A 69 -14.10 7.71 2.94
C LYS A 69 -14.22 6.82 1.71
N SER A 70 -15.44 6.74 1.17
CA SER A 70 -15.70 6.22 -0.18
C SER A 70 -14.93 7.03 -1.23
N PRO A 71 -14.43 6.40 -2.32
CA PRO A 71 -14.62 5.00 -2.73
C PRO A 71 -13.50 4.05 -2.25
N PHE A 72 -12.65 4.49 -1.32
CA PHE A 72 -11.45 3.73 -0.96
C PHE A 72 -11.76 2.62 0.05
N GLY A 73 -11.12 1.46 -0.12
CA GLY A 73 -11.34 0.29 0.75
C GLY A 73 -10.31 0.16 1.88
N SER A 74 -9.02 0.11 1.52
CA SER A 74 -7.93 -0.19 2.45
C SER A 74 -6.63 0.52 2.08
N TYR A 75 -5.72 0.61 3.04
CA TYR A 75 -4.40 1.22 2.86
C TYR A 75 -3.27 0.34 3.43
N ILE A 76 -2.06 0.59 2.92
CA ILE A 76 -0.79 0.17 3.48
C ILE A 76 0.10 1.42 3.51
N GLN A 77 0.62 1.80 4.67
CA GLN A 77 1.37 3.04 4.83
C GLN A 77 2.56 2.87 5.76
N SER A 78 3.72 3.41 5.37
CA SER A 78 4.81 3.64 6.31
C SER A 78 4.58 4.96 7.03
N LEU A 79 4.80 4.99 8.35
CA LEU A 79 4.45 6.11 9.22
C LEU A 79 5.61 6.47 10.13
N ASP A 80 5.82 7.76 10.36
CA ASP A 80 6.55 8.27 11.51
C ASP A 80 5.59 8.38 12.70
N LYS A 81 5.71 7.53 13.71
CA LYS A 81 4.85 7.49 14.91
C LYS A 81 4.89 8.78 15.74
N SER A 82 5.98 9.54 15.66
CA SER A 82 6.17 10.77 16.44
C SER A 82 5.49 11.96 15.78
N SER A 83 5.69 12.12 14.47
CA SER A 83 5.08 13.21 13.69
C SER A 83 3.72 12.84 13.08
N ASN A 84 3.38 11.55 13.11
CA ASN A 84 2.24 10.91 12.45
C ASN A 84 2.15 11.19 10.96
N LYS A 85 3.29 11.45 10.31
CA LYS A 85 3.34 11.69 8.86
C LYS A 85 3.66 10.41 8.10
N GLY A 86 3.10 10.29 6.90
CA GLY A 86 3.48 9.24 5.97
C GLY A 86 4.96 9.34 5.60
N LEU A 87 5.65 8.20 5.65
CA LEU A 87 7.02 8.01 5.18
C LEU A 87 7.00 7.27 3.82
N PRO A 88 8.09 7.34 3.04
CA PRO A 88 8.21 6.55 1.82
C PRO A 88 8.05 5.05 2.09
N LEU A 89 7.09 4.42 1.41
CA LEU A 89 6.89 2.98 1.46
C LEU A 89 7.85 2.27 0.49
N VAL A 90 8.67 1.36 1.00
CA VAL A 90 9.56 0.52 0.20
C VAL A 90 9.00 -0.90 0.16
N LEU A 91 8.55 -1.35 -1.01
CA LEU A 91 7.91 -2.67 -1.18
C LEU A 91 8.90 -3.82 -1.43
N ASN A 92 10.15 -3.51 -1.77
CA ASN A 92 11.13 -4.53 -2.15
C ASN A 92 12.57 -4.12 -1.78
N SER A 93 12.82 -3.96 -0.48
CA SER A 93 13.98 -3.23 0.05
C SER A 93 15.35 -3.84 -0.26
N ASN A 94 15.44 -5.17 -0.39
CA ASN A 94 16.70 -5.87 -0.70
C ASN A 94 16.77 -6.41 -2.14
N GLY A 95 15.84 -6.00 -3.02
CA GLY A 95 15.94 -6.20 -4.47
C GLY A 95 14.85 -7.08 -5.11
N GLY A 96 14.74 -7.00 -6.45
CA GLY A 96 13.75 -7.70 -7.28
C GLY A 96 12.84 -6.75 -8.06
N SER A 97 11.79 -7.28 -8.68
CA SER A 97 10.84 -6.53 -9.51
C SER A 97 9.45 -6.51 -8.89
N ILE A 98 8.72 -5.40 -9.04
CA ILE A 98 7.31 -5.31 -8.64
C ILE A 98 6.43 -5.65 -9.85
N GLY A 99 5.67 -6.74 -9.74
CA GLY A 99 4.65 -7.12 -10.72
C GLY A 99 3.26 -6.62 -10.32
N ILE A 100 2.57 -5.96 -11.23
CA ILE A 100 1.14 -5.61 -11.09
C ILE A 100 0.37 -6.35 -12.18
N GLY A 101 -0.36 -7.38 -11.79
CA GLY A 101 -1.12 -8.24 -12.71
C GLY A 101 -0.32 -9.37 -13.35
N THR A 102 1.00 -9.44 -13.10
CA THR A 102 1.91 -10.49 -13.58
C THR A 102 2.67 -11.09 -12.41
N THR A 103 2.87 -12.41 -12.44
CA THR A 103 3.72 -13.16 -11.49
C THR A 103 5.16 -13.33 -12.00
N SER A 104 5.44 -12.88 -13.22
CA SER A 104 6.77 -12.94 -13.83
C SER A 104 7.13 -11.57 -14.41
N PRO A 105 7.51 -10.61 -13.54
CA PRO A 105 7.88 -9.27 -13.98
C PRO A 105 9.11 -9.30 -14.90
N ARG A 106 9.06 -8.56 -16.00
CA ARG A 106 10.14 -8.48 -17.01
C ARG A 106 11.19 -7.39 -16.72
N GLY A 107 10.97 -6.58 -15.69
CA GLY A 107 11.86 -5.49 -15.27
C GLY A 107 11.40 -4.95 -13.92
N ALA A 108 12.09 -3.92 -13.40
CA ALA A 108 11.90 -3.41 -12.03
C ALA A 108 10.45 -3.11 -11.66
N LEU A 109 9.65 -2.64 -12.62
CA LEU A 109 8.19 -2.53 -12.54
C LEU A 109 7.59 -3.13 -13.81
N ASP A 110 6.69 -4.11 -13.68
CA ASP A 110 5.96 -4.68 -14.80
C ASP A 110 4.45 -4.65 -14.53
N ILE A 111 3.74 -3.86 -15.32
CA ILE A 111 2.28 -3.72 -15.27
C ILE A 111 1.74 -4.43 -16.50
N ASN A 112 1.33 -5.69 -16.34
CA ASN A 112 0.87 -6.52 -17.44
C ASN A 112 -0.08 -7.61 -16.93
N ARG A 113 -1.07 -8.02 -17.74
CA ARG A 113 -1.87 -9.22 -17.51
C ARG A 113 -1.74 -10.10 -18.75
N GLY A 114 -1.39 -11.37 -18.55
CA GLY A 114 -0.82 -12.27 -19.56
C GLY A 114 -1.56 -12.46 -20.91
N THR A 115 -2.74 -11.85 -21.13
CA THR A 115 -3.44 -11.90 -22.42
C THR A 115 -4.31 -10.66 -22.76
N THR A 116 -4.75 -9.85 -21.78
CA THR A 116 -5.61 -8.67 -22.00
C THR A 116 -5.09 -7.46 -21.22
N ASN A 117 -4.22 -6.67 -21.87
CA ASN A 117 -3.65 -5.45 -21.29
C ASN A 117 -4.59 -4.24 -21.48
N THR A 118 -5.76 -4.29 -20.83
CA THR A 118 -6.78 -3.23 -20.94
C THR A 118 -6.64 -2.13 -19.88
N MET A 119 -5.67 -2.24 -18.97
CA MET A 119 -5.38 -1.25 -17.94
C MET A 119 -4.08 -0.53 -18.27
N GLY A 120 -4.17 0.76 -18.62
CA GLY A 120 -3.01 1.59 -18.91
C GLY A 120 -2.34 2.15 -17.65
N LEU A 121 -1.10 2.62 -17.80
CA LEU A 121 -0.43 3.44 -16.80
C LEU A 121 -0.93 4.89 -16.93
N VAL A 122 -1.66 5.38 -15.93
CA VAL A 122 -1.98 6.80 -15.81
C VAL A 122 -0.79 7.50 -15.19
N LEU A 123 -0.16 8.40 -15.95
CA LEU A 123 0.93 9.25 -15.45
C LEU A 123 0.37 10.36 -14.55
N PRO A 124 1.18 10.91 -13.62
CA PRO A 124 0.80 12.12 -12.90
C PRO A 124 0.47 13.25 -13.89
N THR A 125 -0.72 13.83 -13.74
CA THR A 125 -1.20 14.93 -14.57
C THR A 125 -0.97 16.26 -13.88
N ASN A 126 -0.51 17.26 -14.62
CA ASN A 126 -0.41 18.62 -14.11
C ASN A 126 -0.50 19.65 -15.24
N GLN A 127 -1.02 20.84 -14.96
CA GLN A 127 -1.09 21.93 -15.93
C GLN A 127 0.29 22.48 -16.31
N ASN A 128 1.27 22.37 -15.41
CA ASN A 128 2.62 22.81 -15.71
C ASN A 128 3.66 21.93 -15.01
N SER A 129 4.67 21.54 -15.77
CA SER A 129 5.87 20.89 -15.29
C SER A 129 6.60 21.60 -14.14
N SER A 130 6.41 22.91 -13.95
CA SER A 130 6.94 23.69 -12.83
C SER A 130 6.32 23.35 -11.48
N ASN A 131 5.12 22.77 -11.47
CA ASN A 131 4.40 22.40 -10.24
C ASN A 131 4.87 21.06 -9.66
N ILE A 132 5.74 20.35 -10.38
CA ILE A 132 6.22 19.04 -9.97
C ILE A 132 7.32 19.23 -8.92
N ILE A 133 7.09 18.64 -7.75
CA ILE A 133 8.01 18.68 -6.62
C ILE A 133 8.63 17.31 -6.39
N ASN A 134 9.86 17.29 -5.87
CA ASN A 134 10.43 16.08 -5.31
C ASN A 134 9.92 15.93 -3.86
N PRO A 135 9.19 14.85 -3.53
CA PRO A 135 8.66 14.66 -2.17
C PRO A 135 9.76 14.47 -1.12
N GLN A 136 10.99 14.13 -1.52
CA GLN A 136 12.15 14.07 -0.64
C GLN A 136 12.88 15.43 -0.51
N GLY A 137 12.36 16.48 -1.13
CA GLY A 137 13.02 17.78 -1.26
C GLY A 137 14.03 17.83 -2.41
N GLY A 138 14.57 19.03 -2.68
CA GLY A 138 15.54 19.26 -3.74
C GLY A 138 14.93 19.32 -5.16
N SER A 139 15.78 19.18 -6.17
CA SER A 139 15.37 19.20 -7.58
C SER A 139 14.55 17.95 -7.94
N VAL A 140 13.68 18.10 -8.95
CA VAL A 140 12.98 16.99 -9.59
C VAL A 140 14.00 15.95 -10.06
N ALA A 141 13.71 14.67 -9.83
CA ALA A 141 14.61 13.59 -10.23
C ALA A 141 14.67 13.46 -11.76
N ILE A 142 15.85 13.20 -12.31
CA ILE A 142 16.00 12.89 -13.74
C ILE A 142 15.19 11.63 -14.07
N GLY A 143 14.44 11.69 -15.16
CA GLY A 143 13.55 10.61 -15.60
C GLY A 143 12.13 10.72 -15.07
N THR A 144 11.77 11.73 -14.26
CA THR A 144 10.37 12.00 -13.91
C THR A 144 9.53 12.21 -15.17
N ILE A 145 8.45 11.44 -15.31
CA ILE A 145 7.52 11.49 -16.44
C ILE A 145 6.18 12.03 -15.95
N ILE A 146 5.61 12.99 -16.67
CA ILE A 146 4.28 13.55 -16.40
C ILE A 146 3.46 13.66 -17.68
N TYR A 147 2.15 13.80 -17.53
CA TYR A 147 1.26 14.29 -18.58
C TYR A 147 0.95 15.77 -18.31
N ASP A 148 1.41 16.66 -19.17
CA ASP A 148 1.14 18.09 -19.12
C ASP A 148 -0.24 18.36 -19.73
N THR A 149 -1.21 18.73 -18.89
CA THR A 149 -2.61 18.88 -19.32
C THR A 149 -2.88 20.17 -20.09
N THR A 150 -1.96 21.15 -20.06
CA THR A 150 -2.08 22.38 -20.84
C THR A 150 -1.54 22.18 -22.25
N SER A 151 -0.44 21.43 -22.37
CA SER A 151 0.19 21.09 -23.65
C SER A 151 -0.38 19.81 -24.28
N ASP A 152 -1.27 19.12 -23.56
CA ASP A 152 -1.91 17.84 -23.91
C ASP A 152 -0.90 16.75 -24.35
N CYS A 153 0.17 16.57 -23.57
CA CYS A 153 1.29 15.72 -23.99
C CYS A 153 2.12 15.18 -22.82
N ILE A 154 2.93 14.14 -23.09
CA ILE A 154 3.90 13.61 -22.12
C ILE A 154 5.14 14.50 -22.09
N LYS A 155 5.69 14.76 -20.89
CA LYS A 155 6.99 15.41 -20.69
C LYS A 155 7.86 14.60 -19.74
N VAL A 156 9.18 14.62 -19.99
CA VAL A 156 10.19 13.96 -19.15
C VAL A 156 11.21 14.98 -18.66
N PHE A 157 11.54 14.93 -17.36
CA PHE A 157 12.60 15.74 -16.80
C PHE A 157 13.97 15.14 -17.14
N LYS A 158 14.82 15.90 -17.84
CA LYS A 158 16.17 15.50 -18.24
C LYS A 158 17.21 16.24 -17.41
N SER A 159 18.49 15.88 -17.56
CA SER A 159 19.61 16.61 -16.94
C SER A 159 19.67 18.10 -17.32
N THR A 160 19.08 18.48 -18.46
CA THR A 160 19.01 19.87 -18.96
C THR A 160 17.67 20.54 -18.69
N GLY A 161 16.79 19.95 -17.87
CA GLY A 161 15.42 20.42 -17.62
C GLY A 161 14.34 19.62 -18.36
N TRP A 162 13.11 20.13 -18.31
CA TRP A 162 11.94 19.48 -18.92
C TRP A 162 12.06 19.37 -20.44
N SER A 163 11.67 18.22 -20.99
CA SER A 163 11.52 18.05 -22.42
C SER A 163 10.41 18.93 -22.98
N GLN A 164 10.46 19.17 -24.29
CA GLN A 164 9.27 19.50 -25.05
C GLN A 164 8.29 18.31 -25.03
N CYS A 165 7.10 18.49 -25.60
CA CYS A 165 6.15 17.40 -25.73
C CYS A 165 6.78 16.19 -26.43
N LEU A 166 6.77 15.06 -25.75
CA LEU A 166 7.13 13.78 -26.32
C LEU A 166 5.91 13.28 -27.07
N CYS A 167 6.05 13.24 -28.40
CA CYS A 167 5.01 12.96 -29.39
C CYS A 167 4.04 14.14 -29.58
N THR A 168 4.36 15.02 -30.53
CA THR A 168 3.37 15.88 -31.19
C THR A 168 3.34 15.57 -32.68
N THR A 169 2.19 15.03 -33.09
CA THR A 169 1.68 14.65 -34.43
C THR A 169 2.35 13.49 -35.19
N PRO A 170 1.61 12.78 -36.07
CA PRO A 170 2.16 11.81 -37.01
C PRO A 170 3.32 12.35 -37.85
#